data_AF-A0A941PI81-F1
#
_entry.id   AF-A0A941PI81-F1
#
_cell.length_a   1.000
_cell.length_b   1.000
_cell.length_c   1.000
_cell.angle_alpha   90.00
_cell.angle_beta   90.00
_cell.angle_gamma   90.00
#
_symmetry.space_group_name_H-M   'P 1'
#
loop_
_entity.id
_entity.type
_entity.pdbx_description
1 polymer ?
#
loop_
_entity_poly.entity_id
_entity_poly.type
_entity_poly.pdbx_seq_one_letter_code
_entity_poly.pdbx_strand_id
1 'polypeptide(L)' 'HRSAGGTSCSDLLIQAGVARVVIATSDPHPYAAGVGIERLRAAAIAVEIGLMEAEARAQNVRFFARWEKT' A
#
# COMPACT_ATOMS: atom_id res chain seq x y z
N HIS A 1 3.39 15.42 4.04
CA HIS A 1 3.45 15.43 5.52
C HIS A 1 2.97 14.08 6.03
N ARG A 2 3.87 13.16 6.44
CA ARG A 2 3.45 12.02 7.27
C ARG A 2 3.12 12.60 8.65
N SER A 3 1.92 12.36 9.15
CA SER A 3 1.34 13.11 10.27
C SER A 3 1.98 12.82 11.64
N ALA A 4 2.94 11.90 11.71
CA ALA A 4 3.81 11.71 12.87
C ALA A 4 5.10 11.06 12.33
N GLY A 5 6.28 11.44 12.83
CA GLY A 5 7.58 10.97 12.34
C GLY A 5 7.91 9.48 12.56
N GLY A 6 6.91 8.60 12.52
CA GLY A 6 7.08 7.16 12.67
C GLY A 6 7.56 6.46 11.39
N THR A 7 8.19 5.31 11.60
CA THR A 7 8.60 4.35 10.56
C THR A 7 7.40 3.92 9.72
N SER A 8 7.55 3.85 8.40
CA SER A 8 6.41 3.48 7.54
C SER A 8 6.08 2.00 7.64
N CYS A 9 4.83 1.62 7.34
CA CYS A 9 4.46 0.21 7.31
C CYS A 9 5.36 -0.61 6.36
N SER A 10 5.73 -0.06 5.20
CA SER A 10 6.68 -0.72 4.29
C SER A 10 8.07 -0.90 4.92
N ASP A 11 8.56 0.07 5.70
CA ASP A 11 9.86 -0.06 6.39
C ASP A 11 9.78 -1.12 7.49
N LEU A 12 8.66 -1.16 8.24
CA LEU A 12 8.43 -2.17 9.27
C LEU A 12 8.38 -3.60 8.69
N LEU A 13 7.73 -3.78 7.53
CA LEU A 13 7.70 -5.07 6.83
C LEU A 13 9.09 -5.50 6.37
N ILE A 14 9.91 -4.56 5.86
CA ILE A 14 11.31 -4.82 5.48
C ILE A 14 12.13 -5.23 6.71
N GLN A 15 12.01 -4.49 7.81
CA GLN A 15 12.70 -4.80 9.06
C GLN A 15 12.29 -6.16 9.63
N ALA A 16 11.02 -6.55 9.46
CA ALA A 16 10.53 -7.86 9.86
C ALA A 16 11.06 -9.02 8.99
N GLY A 17 11.68 -8.73 7.83
CA GLY A 17 12.27 -9.74 6.96
C GLY A 17 11.24 -10.66 6.30
N VAL A 18 10.03 -10.15 6.01
CA VAL A 18 8.99 -10.96 5.35
C VAL A 18 9.40 -11.32 3.93
N ALA A 19 9.16 -12.58 3.54
CA ALA A 19 9.52 -13.05 2.19
C ALA A 19 8.53 -12.59 1.10
N ARG A 20 7.25 -12.40 1.46
CA ARG A 20 6.18 -12.08 0.53
C ARG A 20 5.14 -11.15 1.17
N VAL A 21 4.67 -10.18 0.39
CA VAL A 21 3.58 -9.27 0.74
C VAL A 21 2.53 -9.33 -0.37
N VAL A 22 1.27 -9.52 0.03
CA VAL A 22 0.12 -9.49 -0.89
C VAL A 22 -0.73 -8.28 -0.56
N ILE A 23 -0.98 -7.43 -1.56
CA ILE A 23 -1.71 -6.17 -1.41
C ILE A 23 -3.02 -6.27 -2.18
N ALA A 24 -4.15 -6.02 -1.54
CA ALA A 24 -5.44 -6.13 -2.22
C ALA A 24 -5.67 -5.03 -3.26
N THR A 25 -5.29 -3.79 -2.93
CA THR A 25 -5.51 -2.60 -3.78
C THR A 25 -4.38 -1.60 -3.60
N SER A 26 -4.04 -0.85 -4.65
CA SER A 26 -3.14 0.29 -4.54
C SER A 26 -3.80 1.48 -3.83
N ASP A 27 -2.99 2.33 -3.20
CA ASP A 27 -3.46 3.58 -2.59
C ASP A 27 -3.70 4.66 -3.66
N PRO A 28 -4.92 5.21 -3.81
CA PRO A 28 -5.24 6.29 -4.76
C PRO A 28 -4.72 7.66 -4.32
N HIS A 29 -4.25 7.81 -3.08
CA HIS A 29 -3.81 9.09 -2.55
C HIS A 29 -2.47 9.54 -3.17
N PRO A 30 -2.34 10.79 -3.67
CA PRO A 30 -1.21 11.22 -4.48
C PRO A 30 0.14 11.17 -3.75
N TYR A 31 0.15 11.30 -2.42
CA TYR A 31 1.38 11.25 -1.62
C TYR A 31 1.83 9.84 -1.22
N ALA A 32 0.99 8.81 -1.47
CA ALA A 32 1.24 7.44 -1.04
C ALA A 32 1.20 6.43 -2.19
N ALA A 33 0.56 6.77 -3.31
CA ALA A 33 0.44 5.95 -4.51
C ALA A 33 1.80 5.38 -4.93
N GLY A 34 1.93 4.06 -4.86
CA GLY A 34 3.12 3.31 -5.29
C GLY A 34 4.34 3.37 -4.36
N VAL A 35 4.51 4.39 -3.52
CA VAL A 35 5.75 4.60 -2.73
C VAL A 35 6.09 3.40 -1.83
N GLY A 36 5.10 2.84 -1.15
CA GLY A 36 5.30 1.66 -0.30
C GLY A 36 5.62 0.40 -1.10
N ILE A 37 4.95 0.21 -2.25
CA ILE A 37 5.13 -0.94 -3.15
C ILE A 37 6.55 -0.94 -3.72
N GLU A 38 7.00 0.21 -4.23
CA GLU A 38 8.33 0.35 -4.81
C GLU A 38 9.42 0.14 -3.75
N ARG A 39 9.19 0.62 -2.52
CA ARG A 39 10.12 0.36 -1.41
C ARG A 39 10.24 -1.14 -1.09
N LEU A 40 9.13 -1.87 -1.05
CA LEU A 40 9.13 -3.32 -0.79
C LEU A 40 9.86 -4.08 -1.91
N ARG A 41 9.58 -3.74 -3.17
CA ARG A 41 10.24 -4.34 -4.34
C ARG A 41 11.74 -4.06 -4.36
N ALA A 42 12.15 -2.84 -4.03
CA ALA A 42 13.56 -2.45 -3.94
C ALA A 42 14.32 -3.23 -2.84
N ALA A 43 13.62 -3.68 -1.80
CA ALA A 43 14.15 -4.57 -0.77
C ALA A 43 14.10 -6.07 -1.16
N ALA A 44 13.84 -6.40 -2.43
CA ALA A 44 13.75 -7.76 -2.97
C ALA A 44 12.65 -8.64 -2.34
N ILE A 45 11.62 -8.02 -1.74
CA ILE A 45 10.43 -8.73 -1.24
C ILE A 45 9.51 -9.06 -2.41
N ALA A 46 8.98 -10.29 -2.45
CA ALA A 46 7.97 -10.67 -3.45
C ALA A 46 6.66 -9.93 -3.17
N VAL A 47 6.21 -9.09 -4.12
CA VAL A 47 4.98 -8.29 -3.98
C VAL A 47 3.98 -8.66 -5.08
N GLU A 48 2.80 -9.09 -4.66
CA GLU A 48 1.63 -9.33 -5.51
C GLU A 48 0.52 -8.33 -5.18
N ILE A 49 -0.22 -7.89 -6.20
CA ILE A 49 -1.26 -6.87 -6.06
C ILE A 49 -2.54 -7.37 -6.75
N GLY A 50 -3.70 -7.11 -6.15
CA GLY A 50 -5.01 -7.34 -6.75
C GLY A 50 -5.80 -8.50 -6.16
N LEU A 51 -5.26 -9.22 -5.17
CA LEU A 51 -5.99 -10.30 -4.51
C LEU A 51 -7.17 -9.73 -3.71
N MET A 52 -8.39 -10.12 -4.08
CA MET A 52 -9.64 -9.62 -3.48
C MET A 52 -9.78 -8.09 -3.57
N GLU A 53 -9.33 -7.50 -4.68
CA GLU A 53 -9.37 -6.05 -4.90
C GLU A 53 -10.80 -5.50 -4.80
N ALA A 54 -11.77 -6.16 -5.42
CA ALA A 54 -13.15 -5.72 -5.44
C ALA A 54 -13.74 -5.62 -4.02
N GLU A 55 -13.49 -6.62 -3.18
CA GLU A 55 -13.92 -6.67 -1.79
C GLU A 55 -13.22 -5.61 -0.95
N ALA A 56 -11.90 -5.43 -1.11
CA ALA A 56 -11.14 -4.40 -0.41
C ALA A 56 -11.61 -2.97 -0.77
N ARG A 57 -11.95 -2.75 -2.04
CA ARG A 57 -12.54 -1.49 -2.52
C ARG A 57 -13.95 -1.29 -1.96
N ALA A 58 -14.77 -2.33 -1.93
CA ALA A 58 -16.11 -2.31 -1.34
C ALA A 58 -16.09 -2.02 0.19
N GLN A 59 -15.07 -2.47 0.91
CA GLN A 59 -14.89 -2.13 2.32
C GLN A 59 -14.55 -0.64 2.54
N ASN A 60 -13.92 0.00 1.57
CA ASN A 60 -13.36 1.35 1.68
C ASN A 60 -13.96 2.35 0.67
N VAL A 61 -15.20 2.13 0.22
CA VAL A 61 -15.84 2.89 -0.89
C VAL A 61 -15.71 4.40 -0.73
N ARG A 62 -15.92 4.93 0.47
CA ARG A 62 -15.84 6.39 0.72
C ARG A 62 -14.43 6.96 0.53
N PHE A 63 -13.40 6.17 0.84
CA PHE A 63 -12.01 6.59 0.67
C PHE A 63 -11.64 6.64 -0.81
N PHE A 64 -11.94 5.59 -1.56
CA PHE A 64 -11.71 5.54 -3.01
C PHE A 64 -12.51 6.64 -3.75
N ALA A 65 -13.80 6.80 -3.43
CA ALA A 65 -14.63 7.86 -4.02
C ALA A 65 -14.13 9.29 -3.75
N ARG A 66 -13.33 9.49 -2.69
CA ARG A 66 -12.72 10.80 -2.38
C ARG A 66 -11.47 11.07 -3.21
N TRP A 67 -10.64 10.06 -3.42
CA TRP A 67 -9.28 10.22 -3.95
C TRP A 67 -9.12 9.79 -5.41
N GLU A 68 -10.08 9.06 -5.97
CA GLU A 68 -10.08 8.65 -7.39
C GLU A 68 -10.86 9.59 -8.30
N LYS A 69 -11.30 10.75 -7.80
CA LYS A 69 -11.99 11.72 -8.65
C LYS A 69 -11.01 12.26 -9.69
N THR A 70 -11.33 11.96 -10.95
CA THR A 70 -10.73 12.49 -12.17
C THR A 70 -10.83 14.01 -12.22
#